data_AF-A0A2H0TX06-F1
#
_entry.id   AF-A0A2H0TX06-F1
#
_cell.length_a   1.000
_cell.length_b   1.000
_cell.length_c   1.000
_cell.angle_alpha   90.00
_cell.angle_beta   90.00
_cell.angle_gamma   90.00
#
_symmetry.space_group_name_H-M   'P 1'
#
loop_
_entity.id
_entity.type
_entity.pdbx_description
1 polymer ?
#
loop_
_entity_poly.entity_id
_entity_poly.type
_entity_poly.pdbx_seq_one_letter_code
_entity_poly.pdbx_strand_id
1 'polypeptide(L)'
;MPLNRTRQVVSLISHAETILMGSHDPLHDHRHAGRVADYAVTIATQLDIHNEDHLDALRLSAWWHDVSRVMTKKPSFVIMPILDDTLSAFFLMKTSLKKGLWNRTVWLASRLILAKSIGTGKLFSRLFLSKRMRLLLDILQDADTIDTLASERTHIIQELVDSSVVYHYAYRVMVWWFVSTAFLDVKTQAAKEQLMTVLQEFFVWVHEESIMAWHTERYGEVWLEHMFDRLEYMMQELERELHLTFVSTT
;
A
#
# COMPACT_ATOMS: atom_id res chain seq x y z
N MET A 1 -20.94 -25.03 1.45
CA MET A 1 -19.56 -25.25 0.97
C MET A 1 -18.61 -24.04 1.21
N PRO A 2 -18.48 -23.48 2.43
CA PRO A 2 -17.53 -22.39 2.71
C PRO A 2 -16.09 -22.87 3.01
N LEU A 3 -15.93 -24.04 3.67
CA LEU A 3 -14.63 -24.56 4.14
C LEU A 3 -13.58 -24.78 3.04
N ASN A 4 -13.99 -25.12 1.82
CA ASN A 4 -13.06 -25.35 0.71
C ASN A 4 -12.52 -24.02 0.14
N ARG A 5 -13.34 -22.96 0.18
CA ARG A 5 -12.98 -21.64 -0.36
C ARG A 5 -11.93 -20.95 0.51
N THR A 6 -12.16 -20.89 1.82
CA THR A 6 -11.18 -20.31 2.76
C THR A 6 -9.83 -21.01 2.65
N ARG A 7 -9.82 -22.34 2.49
CA ARG A 7 -8.58 -23.11 2.27
C ARG A 7 -7.88 -22.77 0.95
N GLN A 8 -8.62 -22.49 -0.12
CA GLN A 8 -8.04 -22.08 -1.42
C GLN A 8 -7.33 -20.72 -1.32
N VAL A 9 -8.00 -19.72 -0.72
CA VAL A 9 -7.46 -18.36 -0.55
C VAL A 9 -6.23 -18.39 0.36
N VAL A 10 -6.32 -19.07 1.50
CA VAL A 10 -5.19 -19.24 2.43
C VAL A 10 -4.00 -19.92 1.73
N SER A 11 -4.23 -20.96 0.93
CA SER A 11 -3.15 -21.63 0.19
C SER A 11 -2.44 -20.72 -0.83
N LEU A 12 -3.19 -19.82 -1.49
CA LEU A 12 -2.61 -18.84 -2.42
C LEU A 12 -1.88 -17.71 -1.67
N ILE A 13 -2.38 -17.28 -0.51
CA ILE A 13 -1.72 -16.29 0.35
C ILE A 13 -0.41 -16.85 0.88
N SER A 14 -0.40 -18.04 1.49
CA SER A 14 0.84 -18.66 1.99
C SER A 14 1.87 -18.88 0.89
N HIS A 15 1.43 -19.09 -0.35
CA HIS A 15 2.34 -19.18 -1.48
C HIS A 15 2.97 -17.83 -1.86
N ALA A 16 2.19 -16.75 -1.88
CA ALA A 16 2.71 -15.40 -2.09
C ALA A 16 3.67 -15.00 -0.97
N GLU A 17 3.30 -15.25 0.29
CA GLU A 17 4.13 -15.03 1.47
C GLU A 17 5.50 -15.71 1.34
N THR A 18 5.52 -16.99 0.94
CA THR A 18 6.78 -17.72 0.71
C THR A 18 7.66 -17.05 -0.35
N ILE A 19 7.05 -16.52 -1.41
CA ILE A 19 7.81 -15.80 -2.46
C ILE A 19 8.34 -14.48 -1.90
N LEU A 20 7.50 -13.70 -1.21
CA LEU A 20 7.83 -12.39 -0.66
C LEU A 20 8.84 -12.44 0.49
N MET A 21 8.92 -13.54 1.24
CA MET A 21 10.01 -13.80 2.19
C MET A 21 11.38 -13.89 1.50
N GLY A 22 11.41 -14.22 0.20
CA GLY A 22 12.62 -14.20 -0.62
C GLY A 22 12.95 -12.84 -1.23
N SER A 23 12.19 -11.78 -0.91
CA SER A 23 12.45 -10.43 -1.43
C SER A 23 13.82 -9.91 -0.98
N HIS A 24 14.55 -9.28 -1.91
CA HIS A 24 15.73 -8.48 -1.59
C HIS A 24 15.39 -7.00 -1.37
N ASP A 25 14.13 -6.63 -1.61
CA ASP A 25 13.59 -5.31 -1.30
C ASP A 25 12.79 -5.42 0.02
N PRO A 26 13.36 -4.94 1.13
CA PRO A 26 12.72 -5.02 2.44
C PRO A 26 11.51 -4.08 2.58
N LEU A 27 11.31 -3.13 1.65
CA LEU A 27 10.13 -2.25 1.63
C LEU A 27 8.92 -2.90 0.96
N HIS A 28 9.14 -3.95 0.16
CA HIS A 28 8.12 -4.68 -0.59
C HIS A 28 8.13 -6.18 -0.24
N ASP A 29 8.42 -6.49 1.03
CA ASP A 29 8.45 -7.86 1.55
C ASP A 29 7.06 -8.34 2.05
N HIS A 30 7.03 -9.55 2.61
CA HIS A 30 5.81 -10.16 3.12
C HIS A 30 5.12 -9.33 4.22
N ARG A 31 5.86 -8.51 4.99
CA ARG A 31 5.29 -7.67 6.06
C ARG A 31 4.50 -6.51 5.47
N HIS A 32 5.03 -5.87 4.42
CA HIS A 32 4.29 -4.86 3.64
C HIS A 32 2.98 -5.44 3.10
N ALA A 33 3.06 -6.57 2.40
CA ALA A 33 1.89 -7.22 1.83
C ALA A 33 0.82 -7.60 2.88
N GLY A 34 1.26 -8.05 4.06
CA GLY A 34 0.39 -8.33 5.20
C GLY A 34 -0.34 -7.09 5.73
N ARG A 35 0.39 -6.00 6.00
CA ARG A 35 -0.22 -4.75 6.49
C ARG A 35 -1.20 -4.13 5.49
N VAL A 36 -0.86 -4.12 4.20
CA VAL A 36 -1.79 -3.67 3.14
C VAL A 36 -3.05 -4.52 3.12
N ALA A 37 -2.96 -5.84 3.32
CA ALA A 37 -4.13 -6.71 3.39
C ALA A 37 -5.02 -6.36 4.60
N ASP A 38 -4.42 -6.08 5.75
CA ASP A 38 -5.13 -5.72 6.98
C ASP A 38 -5.81 -4.34 6.88
N TYR A 39 -5.12 -3.34 6.35
CA TYR A 39 -5.70 -2.01 6.08
C TYR A 39 -6.85 -2.12 5.07
N ALA A 40 -6.68 -2.85 3.97
CA ALA A 40 -7.72 -3.00 2.95
C ALA A 40 -9.00 -3.66 3.51
N VAL A 41 -8.85 -4.67 4.38
CA VAL A 41 -10.00 -5.31 5.05
C VAL A 41 -10.65 -4.35 6.03
N THR A 42 -9.87 -3.63 6.84
CA THR A 42 -10.38 -2.67 7.82
C THR A 42 -11.20 -1.57 7.13
N ILE A 43 -10.63 -0.93 6.10
CA ILE A 43 -11.30 0.10 5.31
C ILE A 43 -12.57 -0.46 4.66
N ALA A 44 -12.52 -1.66 4.08
CA ALA A 44 -13.70 -2.29 3.48
C ALA A 44 -14.82 -2.54 4.50
N THR A 45 -14.47 -2.98 5.71
CA THR A 45 -15.45 -3.20 6.78
C THR A 45 -16.06 -1.91 7.30
N GLN A 46 -15.28 -0.82 7.39
CA GLN A 46 -15.79 0.52 7.76
C GLN A 46 -16.71 1.11 6.68
N LEU A 47 -16.58 0.67 5.43
CA LEU A 47 -17.47 1.03 4.32
C LEU A 47 -18.64 0.05 4.12
N ASP A 48 -18.97 -0.75 5.16
CA ASP A 48 -20.05 -1.74 5.17
C ASP A 48 -19.94 -2.84 4.09
N ILE A 49 -18.72 -3.15 3.63
CA ILE A 49 -18.48 -4.24 2.68
C ILE A 49 -18.25 -5.55 3.45
N HIS A 50 -19.31 -6.33 3.65
CA HIS A 50 -19.25 -7.62 4.36
C HIS A 50 -19.26 -8.85 3.44
N ASN A 51 -19.18 -8.67 2.12
CA ASN A 51 -19.17 -9.79 1.19
C ASN A 51 -17.83 -10.53 1.23
N GLU A 52 -17.84 -11.81 1.62
CA GLU A 52 -16.62 -12.63 1.74
C GLU A 52 -15.79 -12.69 0.46
N ASP A 53 -16.41 -12.80 -0.73
CA ASP A 53 -15.67 -12.84 -2.00
C ASP A 53 -14.88 -11.54 -2.23
N HIS A 54 -15.39 -10.41 -1.74
CA HIS A 54 -14.74 -9.12 -1.88
C HIS A 54 -13.61 -8.93 -0.87
N LEU A 55 -13.85 -9.31 0.38
CA LEU A 55 -12.83 -9.26 1.43
C LEU A 55 -11.65 -10.20 1.10
N ASP A 56 -11.94 -11.43 0.67
CA ASP A 56 -10.91 -12.37 0.25
C ASP A 56 -10.20 -11.91 -1.03
N ALA A 57 -10.90 -11.24 -1.95
CA ALA A 57 -10.27 -10.68 -3.14
C ALA A 57 -9.33 -9.52 -2.79
N LEU A 58 -9.70 -8.65 -1.85
CA LEU A 58 -8.84 -7.58 -1.34
C LEU A 58 -7.57 -8.16 -0.70
N ARG A 59 -7.73 -9.11 0.23
CA ARG A 59 -6.60 -9.82 0.86
C ARG A 59 -5.68 -10.46 -0.17
N LEU A 60 -6.26 -11.22 -1.09
CA LEU A 60 -5.50 -11.92 -2.12
C LEU A 60 -4.80 -10.94 -3.07
N SER A 61 -5.44 -9.81 -3.41
CA SER A 61 -4.83 -8.78 -4.24
C SER A 61 -3.66 -8.10 -3.54
N ALA A 62 -3.79 -7.74 -2.26
CA ALA A 62 -2.73 -7.15 -1.46
C ALA A 62 -1.50 -8.07 -1.37
N TRP A 63 -1.71 -9.37 -1.09
CA TRP A 63 -0.63 -10.36 -1.03
C TRP A 63 0.09 -10.60 -2.35
N TRP A 64 -0.61 -10.47 -3.47
CA TRP A 64 -0.04 -10.83 -4.78
C TRP A 64 0.52 -9.64 -5.55
N HIS A 65 0.14 -8.40 -5.25
CA HIS A 65 0.45 -7.27 -6.12
C HIS A 65 1.95 -6.99 -6.30
N ASP A 66 2.77 -7.28 -5.28
CA ASP A 66 4.23 -7.07 -5.31
C ASP A 66 5.06 -8.33 -5.62
N VAL A 67 4.43 -9.48 -5.88
CA VAL A 67 5.14 -10.75 -6.11
C VAL A 67 6.14 -10.67 -7.29
N SER A 68 5.83 -9.94 -8.35
CA SER A 68 6.73 -9.80 -9.50
C SER A 68 8.01 -9.03 -9.17
N ARG A 69 8.00 -8.15 -8.17
CA ARG A 69 9.17 -7.36 -7.75
C ARG A 69 10.28 -8.25 -7.22
N VAL A 70 9.91 -9.34 -6.54
CA VAL A 70 10.86 -10.36 -6.06
C VAL A 70 11.49 -11.14 -7.21
N MET A 71 10.72 -11.37 -8.28
CA MET A 71 11.17 -12.20 -9.41
C MET A 71 12.11 -11.44 -10.35
N THR A 72 12.14 -10.11 -10.30
CA THR A 72 12.84 -9.25 -11.23
C THR A 72 14.13 -8.68 -10.62
N LYS A 73 15.26 -9.35 -10.87
CA LYS A 73 16.58 -9.02 -10.29
C LYS A 73 17.19 -7.65 -10.66
N LYS A 74 16.56 -6.85 -11.53
CA LYS A 74 17.08 -5.55 -11.99
C LYS A 74 15.95 -4.50 -12.00
N PRO A 75 15.83 -3.67 -10.97
CA PRO A 75 14.77 -2.68 -10.93
C PRO A 75 15.02 -1.53 -11.90
N SER A 76 14.16 -1.43 -12.91
CA SER A 76 14.08 -0.23 -13.76
C SER A 76 13.03 0.69 -13.16
N PHE A 77 13.45 1.79 -12.51
CA PHE A 77 12.56 2.74 -11.84
C PHE A 77 11.42 3.31 -12.72
N VAL A 78 11.54 3.25 -14.05
CA VAL A 78 10.56 3.82 -14.99
C VAL A 78 9.60 2.77 -15.55
N ILE A 79 10.08 1.54 -15.80
CA ILE A 79 9.31 0.49 -16.48
C ILE A 79 8.61 -0.44 -15.46
N MET A 80 9.21 -0.64 -14.29
CA MET A 80 8.70 -1.53 -13.25
C MET A 80 7.32 -1.18 -12.72
N PRO A 81 7.00 0.08 -12.40
CA PRO A 81 5.68 0.42 -11.83
C PRO A 81 4.50 0.10 -12.77
N ILE A 82 4.76 -0.13 -14.07
CA ILE A 82 3.75 -0.49 -15.06
C ILE A 82 3.69 -2.01 -15.27
N LEU A 83 4.85 -2.66 -15.38
CA LEU A 83 4.93 -4.10 -15.65
C LEU A 83 4.68 -4.96 -14.41
N ASP A 84 5.04 -4.49 -13.21
CA ASP A 84 5.06 -5.32 -12.02
C ASP A 84 3.67 -5.77 -11.60
N ASP A 85 2.72 -4.84 -11.42
CA ASP A 85 1.33 -5.19 -11.11
C ASP A 85 0.72 -6.12 -12.19
N THR A 86 1.04 -5.87 -13.46
CA THR A 86 0.53 -6.69 -14.57
C THR A 86 1.09 -8.13 -14.52
N LEU A 87 2.39 -8.27 -14.24
CA LEU A 87 3.06 -9.55 -14.09
C LEU A 87 2.58 -10.29 -12.85
N SER A 88 2.42 -9.60 -11.72
CA SER A 88 1.87 -10.12 -10.48
C SER A 88 0.48 -10.72 -10.67
N ALA A 89 -0.41 -10.01 -11.37
CA ALA A 89 -1.73 -10.54 -11.72
C ALA A 89 -1.64 -11.79 -12.61
N PHE A 90 -0.76 -11.78 -13.62
CA PHE A 90 -0.55 -12.95 -14.46
C PHE A 90 -0.01 -14.16 -13.68
N PHE A 91 0.92 -13.93 -12.73
CA PHE A 91 1.44 -14.99 -11.87
C PHE A 91 0.37 -15.57 -10.95
N LEU A 92 -0.51 -14.74 -10.40
CA LEU A 92 -1.67 -15.20 -9.63
C LEU A 92 -2.58 -16.09 -10.49
N MET A 93 -2.92 -15.63 -11.70
CA MET A 93 -3.75 -16.41 -12.64
C MET A 93 -3.10 -17.74 -13.02
N LYS A 94 -1.82 -17.73 -13.38
CA LYS A 94 -1.08 -18.95 -13.75
C LYS A 94 -0.98 -19.94 -12.59
N THR A 95 -0.68 -19.44 -11.39
CA THR A 95 -0.51 -20.28 -10.20
C THR A 95 -1.82 -20.92 -9.77
N SER A 96 -2.90 -20.14 -9.76
CA SER A 96 -4.23 -20.64 -9.43
C SER A 96 -4.74 -21.67 -10.43
N LEU A 97 -4.53 -21.45 -11.74
CA LEU A 97 -4.85 -22.45 -12.77
C LEU A 97 -4.04 -23.74 -12.59
N LYS A 98 -2.73 -23.64 -12.39
CA LYS A 98 -1.84 -24.81 -12.22
C LYS A 98 -2.21 -25.64 -10.97
N LYS A 99 -2.67 -24.99 -9.90
CA LYS A 99 -3.08 -25.65 -8.66
C LYS A 99 -4.56 -26.05 -8.63
N GLY A 100 -5.34 -25.76 -9.67
CA GLY A 100 -6.78 -26.03 -9.70
C GLY A 100 -7.60 -25.18 -8.71
N LEU A 101 -7.10 -24.00 -8.32
CA LEU A 101 -7.71 -23.10 -7.33
C LEU A 101 -8.42 -21.89 -7.98
N TRP A 102 -8.65 -21.93 -9.30
CA TRP A 102 -9.32 -20.86 -10.01
C TRP A 102 -10.78 -20.72 -9.57
N ASN A 103 -11.16 -19.53 -9.08
CA ASN A 103 -12.51 -19.23 -8.63
C ASN A 103 -12.84 -17.73 -8.82
N ARG A 104 -14.05 -17.33 -8.44
CA ARG A 104 -14.52 -15.94 -8.56
C ARG A 104 -13.63 -14.95 -7.79
N THR A 105 -13.20 -15.29 -6.58
CA THR A 105 -12.33 -14.47 -5.74
C THR A 105 -10.98 -14.23 -6.41
N VAL A 106 -10.35 -15.28 -6.94
CA VAL A 106 -9.07 -15.19 -7.67
C VAL A 106 -9.22 -14.32 -8.92
N TRP A 107 -10.31 -14.50 -9.67
CA TRP A 107 -10.60 -13.66 -10.82
C TRP A 107 -10.79 -12.19 -10.43
N LEU A 108 -11.52 -11.90 -9.35
CA LEU A 108 -11.69 -10.53 -8.83
C LEU A 108 -10.34 -9.94 -8.42
N ALA A 109 -9.55 -10.65 -7.62
CA ALA A 109 -8.23 -10.21 -7.17
C ALA A 109 -7.30 -9.90 -8.35
N SER A 110 -7.26 -10.78 -9.35
CA SER A 110 -6.42 -10.59 -10.55
C SER A 110 -6.80 -9.32 -11.30
N ARG A 111 -8.10 -9.00 -11.38
CA ARG A 111 -8.59 -7.77 -12.01
C ARG A 111 -8.27 -6.51 -11.20
N LEU A 112 -8.29 -6.58 -9.87
CA LEU A 112 -7.90 -5.48 -9.00
C LEU A 112 -6.42 -5.15 -9.19
N ILE A 113 -5.56 -6.17 -9.15
CA ILE A 113 -4.11 -6.00 -9.37
C ILE A 113 -3.85 -5.39 -10.76
N LEU A 114 -4.45 -5.94 -11.82
CA LEU A 114 -4.29 -5.37 -13.18
C LEU A 114 -4.73 -3.91 -13.28
N ALA A 115 -5.79 -3.55 -12.57
CA ALA A 115 -6.34 -2.19 -12.62
C ALA A 115 -5.58 -1.19 -11.74
N LYS A 116 -4.72 -1.65 -10.83
CA LYS A 116 -3.84 -0.83 -10.00
C LYS A 116 -2.66 -0.24 -10.79
N SER A 117 -2.16 -0.96 -11.80
CA SER A 117 -1.01 -0.56 -12.63
C SER A 117 -1.10 0.88 -13.16
N ILE A 118 -0.03 1.65 -12.96
CA ILE A 118 0.04 3.10 -13.26
C ILE A 118 -0.15 3.41 -14.77
N GLY A 119 0.26 2.51 -15.67
CA GLY A 119 0.25 2.78 -17.11
C GLY A 119 -1.11 2.55 -17.79
N THR A 120 -1.84 1.52 -17.39
CA THR A 120 -3.12 1.10 -18.00
C THR A 120 -4.32 1.31 -17.09
N GLY A 121 -4.10 1.48 -15.78
CA GLY A 121 -5.11 1.40 -14.73
C GLY A 121 -6.24 2.42 -14.84
N LYS A 122 -5.98 3.69 -15.16
CA LYS A 122 -7.05 4.73 -15.17
C LYS A 122 -8.04 4.57 -16.32
N LEU A 123 -7.58 4.15 -17.49
CA LEU A 123 -8.45 3.87 -18.65
C LEU A 123 -9.10 2.49 -18.50
N PHE A 124 -8.33 1.48 -18.07
CA PHE A 124 -8.82 0.13 -17.86
C PHE A 124 -9.88 0.05 -16.76
N SER A 125 -9.64 0.71 -15.61
CA SER A 125 -10.60 0.77 -14.50
C SER A 125 -11.93 1.39 -14.92
N ARG A 126 -11.90 2.47 -15.71
CA ARG A 126 -13.13 3.15 -16.19
C ARG A 126 -13.91 2.30 -17.18
N LEU A 127 -13.24 1.60 -18.09
CA LEU A 127 -13.88 0.81 -19.15
C LEU A 127 -14.35 -0.57 -18.67
N PHE A 128 -13.61 -1.20 -17.76
CA PHE A 128 -13.84 -2.61 -17.43
C PHE A 128 -14.36 -2.84 -16.01
N LEU A 129 -14.15 -1.94 -15.04
CA LEU A 129 -14.60 -2.16 -13.67
C LEU A 129 -16.00 -1.55 -13.40
N SER A 130 -16.86 -2.36 -12.78
CA SER A 130 -18.14 -1.85 -12.25
C SER A 130 -17.90 -0.83 -11.13
N LYS A 131 -18.92 -0.04 -10.76
CA LYS A 131 -18.81 0.91 -9.63
C LYS A 131 -18.31 0.24 -8.36
N ARG A 132 -18.83 -0.95 -8.04
CA ARG A 132 -18.45 -1.72 -6.86
C ARG A 132 -17.00 -2.21 -6.94
N MET A 133 -16.53 -2.61 -8.12
CA MET A 133 -15.13 -3.02 -8.29
C MET A 133 -14.17 -1.83 -8.25
N ARG A 134 -14.60 -0.64 -8.69
CA ARG A 134 -13.82 0.59 -8.55
C ARG A 134 -13.65 0.97 -7.08
N LEU A 135 -14.71 0.84 -6.28
CA LEU A 135 -14.59 1.02 -4.82
C LEU A 135 -13.56 0.06 -4.20
N LEU A 136 -13.58 -1.22 -4.57
CA LEU A 136 -12.57 -2.18 -4.08
C LEU A 136 -11.15 -1.82 -4.55
N LEU A 137 -10.99 -1.30 -5.77
CA LEU A 137 -9.71 -0.83 -6.26
C LEU A 137 -9.24 0.40 -5.48
N ASP A 138 -10.14 1.35 -5.20
CA ASP A 138 -9.85 2.55 -4.41
C ASP A 138 -9.42 2.14 -2.99
N ILE A 139 -10.11 1.19 -2.35
CA ILE A 139 -9.72 0.63 -1.04
C ILE A 139 -8.31 0.01 -1.08
N LEU A 140 -7.99 -0.77 -2.12
CA LEU A 140 -6.68 -1.40 -2.26
C LEU A 140 -5.56 -0.36 -2.49
N GLN A 141 -5.84 0.70 -3.24
CA GLN A 141 -4.91 1.80 -3.46
C GLN A 141 -4.69 2.61 -2.17
N ASP A 142 -5.79 2.95 -1.48
CA ASP A 142 -5.75 3.67 -0.22
C ASP A 142 -4.94 2.90 0.84
N ALA A 143 -5.19 1.59 0.98
CA ALA A 143 -4.47 0.73 1.91
C ALA A 143 -2.95 0.67 1.64
N ASP A 144 -2.57 0.63 0.37
CA ASP A 144 -1.16 0.65 -0.04
C ASP A 144 -0.51 2.00 0.24
N THR A 145 -1.22 3.10 -0.06
CA THR A 145 -0.77 4.46 0.26
C THR A 145 -0.58 4.65 1.76
N ILE A 146 -1.52 4.18 2.60
CA ILE A 146 -1.41 4.28 4.06
C ILE A 146 -0.18 3.53 4.58
N ASP A 147 0.08 2.32 4.08
CA ASP A 147 1.23 1.53 4.51
C ASP A 147 2.57 2.21 4.24
N THR A 148 2.65 3.12 3.26
CA THR A 148 3.90 3.82 2.97
C THR A 148 4.43 4.67 4.12
N LEU A 149 3.56 5.03 5.08
CA LEU A 149 3.90 5.81 6.28
C LEU A 149 3.91 4.97 7.57
N ALA A 150 3.67 3.66 7.50
CA ALA A 150 3.67 2.79 8.67
C ALA A 150 5.02 2.84 9.38
N SER A 151 5.00 3.12 10.69
CA SER A 151 6.21 3.33 11.52
C SER A 151 7.19 2.14 11.46
N GLU A 152 6.70 0.92 11.27
CA GLU A 152 7.53 -0.28 11.12
C GLU A 152 8.41 -0.27 9.87
N ARG A 153 8.01 0.44 8.80
CA ARG A 153 8.87 0.64 7.62
C ARG A 153 10.00 1.61 7.93
N THR A 154 9.76 2.56 8.82
CA THR A 154 10.65 3.69 9.03
C THR A 154 11.94 3.28 9.77
N HIS A 155 11.87 2.31 10.67
CA HIS A 155 13.07 1.71 11.27
C HIS A 155 13.95 0.97 10.24
N ILE A 156 13.34 0.22 9.32
CA ILE A 156 14.06 -0.48 8.25
C ILE A 156 14.73 0.54 7.31
N ILE A 157 14.02 1.64 7.01
CA ILE A 157 14.54 2.71 6.16
C ILE A 157 15.79 3.35 6.78
N GLN A 158 15.82 3.55 8.10
CA GLN A 158 16.99 4.09 8.78
C GLN A 158 18.24 3.21 8.55
N GLU A 159 18.12 1.89 8.75
CA GLU A 159 19.21 0.93 8.51
C GLU A 159 19.68 0.93 7.04
N LEU A 160 18.75 1.09 6.10
CA LEU A 160 19.06 1.15 4.66
C LEU A 160 19.77 2.45 4.27
N VAL A 161 19.31 3.58 4.79
CA VAL A 161 19.94 4.90 4.55
C VAL A 161 21.36 4.90 5.09
N ASP A 162 21.58 4.32 6.26
CA ASP A 162 22.90 4.27 6.90
C ASP A 162 23.88 3.35 6.16
N SER A 163 23.37 2.35 5.44
CA SER A 163 24.19 1.39 4.69
C SER A 163 24.44 1.76 3.23
N SER A 164 23.73 2.75 2.65
CA SER A 164 23.86 3.08 1.23
C SER A 164 23.50 4.52 0.88
N VAL A 165 24.40 5.16 0.11
CA VAL A 165 24.16 6.49 -0.50
C VAL A 165 22.94 6.47 -1.43
N VAL A 166 22.68 5.37 -2.12
CA VAL A 166 21.48 5.26 -2.99
C VAL A 166 20.21 5.31 -2.17
N TYR A 167 20.16 4.62 -1.02
CA TYR A 167 19.01 4.65 -0.13
C TYR A 167 18.88 5.99 0.60
N HIS A 168 19.99 6.67 0.91
CA HIS A 168 19.95 8.06 1.39
C HIS A 168 19.24 8.99 0.41
N TYR A 169 19.64 8.98 -0.88
CA TYR A 169 18.96 9.80 -1.88
C TYR A 169 17.50 9.36 -2.10
N ALA A 170 17.24 8.05 -2.11
CA ALA A 170 15.88 7.53 -2.24
C ALA A 170 14.98 7.97 -1.09
N TYR A 171 15.47 7.96 0.15
CA TYR A 171 14.74 8.44 1.32
C TYR A 171 14.46 9.93 1.23
N ARG A 172 15.47 10.75 0.89
CA ARG A 172 15.28 12.20 0.73
C ARG A 172 14.25 12.53 -0.35
N VAL A 173 14.27 11.81 -1.47
CA VAL A 173 13.26 11.93 -2.54
C VAL A 173 11.90 11.45 -2.05
N MET A 174 11.83 10.35 -1.30
CA MET A 174 10.59 9.80 -0.75
C MET A 174 9.93 10.78 0.22
N VAL A 175 10.68 11.35 1.17
CA VAL A 175 10.18 12.39 2.07
C VAL A 175 9.75 13.61 1.27
N TRP A 176 10.57 14.11 0.34
CA TRP A 176 10.19 15.23 -0.54
C TRP A 176 8.91 14.95 -1.33
N TRP A 177 8.76 13.72 -1.83
CA TRP A 177 7.57 13.27 -2.54
C TRP A 177 6.36 13.25 -1.59
N PHE A 178 6.51 12.75 -0.36
CA PHE A 178 5.47 12.79 0.67
C PHE A 178 5.03 14.21 1.01
N VAL A 179 5.98 15.13 1.27
CA VAL A 179 5.64 16.54 1.56
C VAL A 179 5.12 17.33 0.36
N SER A 180 5.16 16.75 -0.85
CA SER A 180 4.53 17.34 -2.06
C SER A 180 3.02 17.12 -2.14
N THR A 181 2.39 16.45 -1.17
CA THR A 181 0.93 16.22 -0.97
C THR A 181 0.21 15.39 -2.04
N ALA A 182 0.73 15.29 -3.26
CA ALA A 182 0.03 14.65 -4.39
C ALA A 182 -0.11 13.12 -4.28
N PHE A 183 0.65 12.46 -3.39
CA PHE A 183 0.68 10.99 -3.28
C PHE A 183 -0.12 10.44 -2.09
N LEU A 184 -0.38 11.26 -1.06
CA LEU A 184 -1.13 10.85 0.13
C LEU A 184 -2.64 11.13 -0.01
N ASP A 185 -3.10 11.46 -1.22
CA ASP A 185 -4.51 11.62 -1.56
C ASP A 185 -5.20 10.24 -1.55
N VAL A 186 -5.87 9.93 -0.44
CA VAL A 186 -6.69 8.73 -0.27
C VAL A 186 -8.15 9.06 -0.57
N LYS A 187 -8.83 8.16 -1.27
CA LYS A 187 -10.15 8.43 -1.87
C LYS A 187 -11.29 8.19 -0.91
N THR A 188 -11.17 7.21 -0.03
CA THR A 188 -12.26 6.82 0.87
C THR A 188 -12.18 7.53 2.21
N GLN A 189 -13.32 7.86 2.80
CA GLN A 189 -13.37 8.49 4.12
C GLN A 189 -12.74 7.61 5.20
N ALA A 190 -13.01 6.31 5.16
CA ALA A 190 -12.38 5.32 6.05
C ALA A 190 -10.85 5.33 5.93
N ALA A 191 -10.31 5.47 4.71
CA ALA A 191 -8.87 5.60 4.53
C ALA A 191 -8.32 6.91 5.07
N LYS A 192 -9.06 8.03 5.01
CA LYS A 192 -8.64 9.31 5.61
C LYS A 192 -8.47 9.19 7.12
N GLU A 193 -9.38 8.50 7.80
CA GLU A 193 -9.31 8.25 9.25
C GLU A 193 -8.08 7.39 9.61
N GLN A 194 -7.83 6.34 8.82
CA GLN A 194 -6.64 5.50 9.00
C GLN A 194 -5.35 6.26 8.70
N LEU A 195 -5.32 7.05 7.63
CA LEU A 195 -4.19 7.89 7.28
C LEU A 195 -3.87 8.90 8.39
N MET A 196 -4.87 9.52 9.00
CA MET A 196 -4.68 10.40 10.16
C MET A 196 -4.00 9.66 11.32
N THR A 197 -4.44 8.44 11.62
CA THR A 197 -3.86 7.62 12.70
C THR A 197 -2.39 7.32 12.43
N VAL A 198 -2.06 6.88 11.21
CA VAL A 198 -0.67 6.60 10.81
C VAL A 198 0.19 7.86 10.78
N LEU A 199 -0.35 9.00 10.33
CA LEU A 199 0.36 10.29 10.36
C LEU A 199 0.68 10.72 11.79
N GLN A 200 -0.23 10.50 12.74
CA GLN A 200 0.01 10.78 14.16
C GLN A 200 1.13 9.91 14.73
N GLU A 201 1.12 8.61 14.43
CA GLU A 201 2.20 7.69 14.85
C GLU A 201 3.55 8.10 14.25
N PHE A 202 3.57 8.42 12.95
CA PHE A 202 4.76 8.90 12.26
C PHE A 202 5.26 10.25 12.84
N PHE A 203 4.34 11.16 13.17
CA PHE A 203 4.67 12.44 13.81
C PHE A 203 5.33 12.23 15.18
N VAL A 204 4.80 11.32 16.00
CA VAL A 204 5.42 10.99 17.30
C VAL A 204 6.81 10.41 17.10
N TRP A 205 6.96 9.43 16.21
CA TRP A 205 8.23 8.78 15.93
C TRP A 205 9.32 9.77 15.47
N VAL A 206 8.98 10.69 14.54
CA VAL A 206 9.97 11.63 14.00
C VAL A 206 10.43 12.67 15.02
N HIS A 207 9.65 12.88 16.09
CA HIS A 207 9.98 13.74 17.23
C HIS A 207 10.74 13.01 18.35
N GLU A 208 11.02 11.71 18.21
CA GLU A 208 11.92 11.03 19.14
C GLU A 208 13.32 11.64 19.08
N GLU A 209 13.93 11.92 20.24
CA GLU A 209 15.20 12.65 20.34
C GLU A 209 16.32 12.03 19.47
N SER A 210 16.42 10.69 19.49
CA SER A 210 17.40 9.94 18.69
C SER A 210 17.15 10.08 17.18
N ILE A 211 15.89 10.11 16.76
CA ILE A 211 15.48 10.22 15.37
C ILE A 211 15.67 11.66 14.87
N MET A 212 15.30 12.66 15.67
CA MET A 212 15.55 14.07 15.37
C MET A 212 17.05 14.35 15.21
N ALA A 213 17.88 13.83 16.11
CA ALA A 213 19.34 13.97 16.03
C ALA A 213 19.89 13.35 14.74
N TRP A 214 19.44 12.15 14.39
CA TRP A 214 19.83 11.47 13.15
C TRP A 214 19.46 12.26 11.89
N HIS A 215 18.23 12.80 11.83
CA HIS A 215 17.78 13.63 10.71
C HIS A 215 18.56 14.94 10.63
N THR A 216 18.81 15.58 11.76
CA THR A 216 19.55 16.84 11.84
C THR A 216 20.99 16.65 11.35
N GLU A 217 21.67 15.58 11.79
CA GLU A 217 23.03 15.24 11.36
C GLU A 217 23.11 15.04 9.84
N ARG A 218 22.12 14.36 9.25
CA ARG A 218 22.15 13.95 7.82
C ARG A 218 21.61 15.00 6.85
N TYR A 219 20.59 15.75 7.24
CA TYR A 219 19.85 16.63 6.32
C TYR A 219 19.86 18.10 6.75
N GLY A 220 20.24 18.39 7.99
CA GLY A 220 20.27 19.74 8.57
C GLY A 220 18.93 20.19 9.13
N GLU A 221 18.98 21.13 10.07
CA GLU A 221 17.82 21.66 10.80
C GLU A 221 16.76 22.26 9.87
N VAL A 222 17.17 23.05 8.87
CA VAL A 222 16.24 23.69 7.92
C VAL A 222 15.41 22.68 7.14
N TRP A 223 15.99 21.53 6.79
CA TRP A 223 15.26 20.48 6.08
C TRP A 223 14.24 19.80 7.01
N LEU A 224 14.62 19.58 8.27
CA LEU A 224 13.78 18.98 9.31
C LEU A 224 12.58 19.87 9.64
N GLU A 225 12.81 21.18 9.84
CA GLU A 225 11.75 22.18 10.05
C GLU A 225 10.75 22.19 8.90
N HIS A 226 11.24 22.21 7.65
CA HIS A 226 10.36 22.17 6.48
C HIS A 226 9.53 20.89 6.42
N MET A 227 10.11 19.75 6.79
CA MET A 227 9.37 18.49 6.84
C MET A 227 8.27 18.52 7.92
N PHE A 228 8.55 19.06 9.10
CA PHE A 228 7.58 19.18 10.19
C PHE A 228 6.43 20.13 9.85
N ASP A 229 6.72 21.33 9.37
CA ASP A 229 5.69 22.29 8.95
C ASP A 229 4.72 21.67 7.94
N ARG A 230 5.25 20.86 7.02
CA ARG A 230 4.46 20.19 6.00
C ARG A 230 3.65 19.03 6.55
N LEU A 231 4.21 18.24 7.46
CA LEU A 231 3.49 17.16 8.13
C LEU A 231 2.33 17.72 8.96
N GLU A 232 2.55 18.80 9.71
CA GLU A 232 1.49 19.49 10.45
C GLU A 232 0.41 20.05 9.52
N TYR A 233 0.80 20.73 8.45
CA TYR A 233 -0.15 21.23 7.44
C TYR A 233 -1.02 20.12 6.87
N MET A 234 -0.41 18.97 6.55
CA MET A 234 -1.13 17.81 6.03
C MET A 234 -2.13 17.25 7.03
N MET A 235 -1.74 17.13 8.30
CA MET A 235 -2.63 16.67 9.36
C MET A 235 -3.80 17.67 9.54
N GLN A 236 -3.54 18.97 9.57
CA GLN A 236 -4.59 19.99 9.68
C GLN A 236 -5.59 19.95 8.51
N GLU A 237 -5.09 19.78 7.29
CA GLU A 237 -5.93 19.69 6.10
C GLU A 237 -6.80 18.43 6.13
N LEU A 238 -6.20 17.29 6.49
CA LEU A 238 -6.93 16.01 6.63
C LEU A 238 -7.96 16.08 7.75
N GLU A 239 -7.63 16.67 8.90
CA GLU A 239 -8.56 16.90 10.01
C GLU A 239 -9.76 17.74 9.57
N ARG A 240 -9.52 18.81 8.81
CA ARG A 240 -10.57 19.65 8.24
C ARG A 240 -11.50 18.85 7.31
N GLU A 241 -10.94 18.03 6.42
CA GLU A 241 -11.72 17.18 5.54
C GLU A 241 -12.58 16.17 6.31
N LEU A 242 -12.01 15.55 7.36
CA LEU A 242 -12.73 14.62 8.22
C LEU A 242 -13.91 15.30 8.94
N HIS A 243 -13.70 16.51 9.46
CA HIS A 243 -14.74 17.29 10.14
C HIS A 243 -15.86 17.74 9.19
N LEU A 244 -15.54 18.19 7.98
CA LEU A 244 -16.54 18.62 6.99
C LEU A 244 -17.45 17.46 6.57
N THR A 245 -16.91 16.24 6.45
CA THR A 245 -17.71 15.06 6.15
C THR A 245 -18.69 14.73 7.28
N PHE A 246 -18.27 14.83 8.55
CA PHE A 246 -19.12 14.58 9.73
C PHE A 246 -20.32 15.55 9.83
N VAL A 247 -20.11 16.82 9.50
CA VAL A 247 -21.18 17.84 9.48
C VAL A 247 -22.17 17.61 8.33
N SER A 248 -21.75 16.95 7.26
CA SER A 248 -22.62 16.68 6.10
C SER A 248 -23.50 15.42 6.22
N THR A 249 -23.20 14.54 7.18
CA THR A 249 -23.89 13.26 7.41
C THR A 249 -24.82 13.28 8.62
N THR A 250 -24.90 14.42 9.34
CA THR A 250 -25.83 14.69 10.46
C THR A 250 -26.97 15.59 10.02
#